data_AF-A0A943SN10-F1
#
_entry.id   AF-A0A943SN10-F1
#
_cell.length_a   1.000
_cell.length_b   1.000
_cell.length_c   1.000
_cell.angle_alpha   90.00
_cell.angle_beta   90.00
_cell.angle_gamma   90.00
#
_symmetry.space_group_name_H-M   'P 1'
#
loop_
_entity.id
_entity.type
_entity.pdbx_description
1 polymer ?
#
loop_
_entity_poly.entity_id
_entity_poly.type
_entity_poly.pdbx_seq_one_letter_code
_entity_poly.pdbx_strand_id
1 'polypeptide(L)'
;MEKKELEFGDTVYREGDKIMQTVNNYNKEWYLQGTMRALTAGSGAFNGDIGRIFSIDPAERTLEILFDDDRLAEYSQNELAELEHAYAVTVHKSQGSEFDTVILPLFYGYSEFLTRNLLYTAITRAKRKMILIGSQRTIAHMISNARVSRRFTALDHEIRAQVEMVEKLAQGREGQGDEWDELFRLLEEDRQSGC
;
A
#
# COMPACT_ATOMS: atom_id res chain seq x y z
N MET A 1 -0.40 3.58 -36.63
CA MET A 1 -0.95 2.24 -36.38
C MET A 1 -2.02 2.39 -35.33
N GLU A 2 -3.19 1.84 -35.59
CA GLU A 2 -4.33 1.83 -34.68
C GLU A 2 -3.98 0.87 -33.52
N LYS A 3 -3.99 1.38 -32.29
CA LYS A 3 -3.75 0.56 -31.10
C LYS A 3 -5.02 -0.21 -30.79
N LYS A 4 -4.89 -1.45 -30.34
CA LYS A 4 -6.06 -2.18 -29.84
C LYS A 4 -6.58 -1.50 -28.57
N GLU A 5 -7.89 -1.56 -28.39
CA GLU A 5 -8.58 -0.97 -27.25
C GLU A 5 -9.71 -1.87 -26.74
N LEU A 6 -10.06 -1.69 -25.47
CA LEU A 6 -11.13 -2.40 -24.78
C LEU A 6 -11.91 -1.42 -23.91
N GLU A 7 -13.23 -1.41 -24.06
CA GLU A 7 -14.12 -0.53 -23.31
C GLU A 7 -14.69 -1.23 -22.06
N PHE A 8 -14.73 -0.48 -20.96
CA PHE A 8 -15.34 -0.92 -19.72
C PHE A 8 -15.96 0.27 -18.97
N GLY A 9 -17.30 0.28 -18.87
CA GLY A 9 -18.03 1.44 -18.35
C GLY A 9 -17.74 2.69 -19.20
N ASP A 10 -17.32 3.76 -18.54
CA ASP A 10 -16.94 5.03 -19.19
C ASP A 10 -15.44 5.10 -19.55
N THR A 11 -14.68 4.03 -19.33
CA THR A 11 -13.22 4.00 -19.52
C THR A 11 -12.84 3.18 -20.75
N VAL A 12 -11.93 3.74 -21.55
CA VAL A 12 -11.30 3.05 -22.67
C VAL A 12 -9.86 2.72 -22.31
N TYR A 13 -9.51 1.44 -22.36
CA TYR A 13 -8.17 0.92 -22.12
C TYR A 13 -7.47 0.64 -23.45
N ARG A 14 -6.21 1.04 -23.58
CA ARG A 14 -5.41 0.86 -24.81
C ARG A 14 -4.06 0.23 -24.53
N GLU A 15 -3.51 -0.42 -25.55
CA GLU A 15 -2.16 -0.96 -25.47
C GLU A 15 -1.12 0.12 -25.12
N GLY A 16 -0.30 -0.18 -24.11
CA GLY A 16 0.72 0.71 -23.55
C GLY A 16 0.22 1.66 -22.46
N ASP A 17 -1.07 1.65 -22.13
CA ASP A 17 -1.58 2.47 -21.04
C ASP A 17 -1.00 2.02 -19.69
N LYS A 18 -0.69 2.99 -18.83
CA LYS A 18 -0.26 2.71 -17.46
C LYS A 18 -1.48 2.45 -16.60
N ILE A 19 -1.47 1.34 -15.87
CA ILE A 19 -2.56 0.95 -14.99
C ILE A 19 -2.04 0.68 -13.58
N MET A 20 -2.96 0.65 -12.63
CA MET A 20 -2.72 0.26 -11.25
C MET A 20 -3.85 -0.66 -10.79
N GLN A 21 -3.49 -1.74 -10.09
CA GLN A 21 -4.43 -2.58 -9.37
C GLN A 21 -4.94 -1.83 -8.13
N THR A 22 -6.25 -1.79 -7.91
CA THR A 22 -6.89 -1.05 -6.80
C THR A 22 -7.44 -1.95 -5.70
N VAL A 23 -7.56 -3.25 -5.97
CA VAL A 23 -8.10 -4.25 -5.03
C VAL A 23 -7.14 -5.44 -4.93
N ASN A 24 -6.94 -5.99 -3.74
CA ASN A 24 -6.14 -7.21 -3.60
C ASN A 24 -6.87 -8.40 -4.21
N ASN A 25 -6.23 -9.07 -5.16
CA ASN A 25 -6.71 -10.29 -5.78
C ASN A 25 -5.66 -11.39 -5.60
N TYR A 26 -5.80 -12.17 -4.52
CA TYR A 26 -4.85 -13.22 -4.13
C TYR A 26 -4.81 -14.41 -5.08
N ASN A 27 -5.87 -14.58 -5.89
CA ASN A 27 -6.03 -15.69 -6.83
C ASN A 27 -5.60 -15.32 -8.25
N LYS A 28 -5.18 -14.06 -8.47
CA LYS A 28 -4.81 -13.59 -9.80
C LYS A 28 -3.55 -14.29 -10.29
N GLU A 29 -3.68 -15.15 -11.29
CA GLU A 29 -2.55 -15.87 -11.85
C GLU A 29 -1.66 -14.94 -12.69
N TRP A 30 -0.35 -15.15 -12.57
CA TRP A 30 0.67 -14.45 -13.34
C TRP A 30 1.85 -15.38 -13.62
N TYR A 31 2.69 -15.01 -14.58
CA TYR A 31 3.96 -15.68 -14.88
C TYR A 31 5.03 -14.65 -15.26
N LEU A 32 6.31 -15.02 -15.20
CA LEU A 32 7.38 -14.09 -15.57
C LEU A 32 7.45 -13.92 -17.09
N GLN A 33 7.48 -12.67 -17.54
CA GLN A 33 7.59 -12.34 -18.96
C GLN A 33 8.84 -12.98 -19.59
N GLY A 34 8.68 -13.51 -20.81
CA GLY A 34 9.79 -14.13 -21.55
C GLY A 34 10.15 -15.54 -21.10
N THR A 35 9.38 -16.11 -20.16
CA THR A 35 9.52 -17.51 -19.72
C THR A 35 8.29 -18.33 -20.11
N MET A 36 8.41 -19.66 -20.03
CA MET A 36 7.28 -20.55 -20.28
C MET A 36 6.35 -20.54 -19.06
N ARG A 37 5.03 -20.28 -19.25
CA ARG A 37 4.04 -20.15 -18.16
C ARG A 37 4.16 -21.27 -17.11
N ALA A 38 4.38 -22.51 -17.56
CA ALA A 38 4.51 -23.69 -16.70
C ALA A 38 5.72 -23.68 -15.73
N LEU A 39 6.70 -22.79 -15.93
CA LEU A 39 7.94 -22.76 -15.16
C LEU A 39 7.98 -21.66 -14.09
N THR A 40 7.19 -20.61 -14.23
CA THR A 40 7.29 -19.39 -13.40
C THR A 40 5.94 -18.84 -12.94
N ALA A 41 4.91 -19.69 -12.93
CA ALA A 41 3.58 -19.31 -12.49
C ALA A 41 3.56 -18.98 -10.99
N GLY A 42 2.80 -17.94 -10.65
CA GLY A 42 2.46 -17.55 -9.29
C GLY A 42 1.05 -16.97 -9.23
N SER A 43 0.63 -16.56 -8.04
CA SER A 43 -0.66 -15.91 -7.84
C SER A 43 -0.53 -14.64 -6.99
N GLY A 44 -1.50 -13.74 -7.13
CA GLY A 44 -1.59 -12.51 -6.39
C GLY A 44 -1.31 -11.28 -7.25
N ALA A 45 -2.25 -10.33 -7.23
CA ALA A 45 -2.08 -8.94 -7.63
C ALA A 45 -2.57 -8.06 -6.48
N PHE A 46 -1.76 -7.09 -6.05
CA PHE A 46 -2.03 -6.32 -4.83
C PHE A 46 -2.37 -4.87 -5.17
N ASN A 47 -3.17 -4.25 -4.29
CA ASN A 47 -3.50 -2.84 -4.39
C ASN A 47 -2.22 -1.99 -4.40
N GLY A 48 -2.04 -1.18 -5.44
CA GLY A 48 -0.85 -0.38 -5.67
C GLY A 48 0.16 -1.01 -6.64
N ASP A 49 -0.06 -2.25 -7.09
CA ASP A 49 0.75 -2.84 -8.15
C ASP A 49 0.55 -2.06 -9.44
N ILE A 50 1.65 -1.59 -10.05
CA ILE A 50 1.65 -0.78 -11.26
C ILE A 50 2.18 -1.60 -12.41
N GLY A 51 1.54 -1.43 -13.56
CA GLY A 51 1.95 -2.07 -14.79
C GLY A 51 1.52 -1.29 -16.02
N ARG A 52 1.67 -1.94 -17.16
CA ARG A 52 1.22 -1.45 -18.45
C ARG A 52 0.42 -2.51 -19.16
N ILE A 53 -0.56 -2.08 -19.94
CA ILE A 53 -1.26 -2.97 -20.85
C ILE A 53 -0.27 -3.40 -21.94
N PHE A 54 0.11 -4.67 -21.91
CA PHE A 54 1.06 -5.28 -22.83
C PHE A 54 0.39 -5.64 -24.16
N SER A 55 -0.79 -6.26 -24.08
CA SER A 55 -1.57 -6.69 -25.23
C SER A 55 -3.06 -6.62 -24.92
N ILE A 56 -3.89 -6.47 -25.96
CA ILE A 56 -5.34 -6.62 -25.86
C ILE A 56 -5.81 -7.66 -26.87
N ASP A 57 -6.72 -8.53 -26.45
CA ASP A 57 -7.51 -9.39 -27.32
C ASP A 57 -8.97 -8.92 -27.35
N PRO A 58 -9.39 -8.18 -28.41
CA PRO A 58 -10.76 -7.72 -28.53
C PRO A 58 -11.78 -8.85 -28.75
N ALA A 59 -11.36 -10.00 -29.28
CA ALA A 59 -12.25 -11.12 -29.56
C ALA A 59 -12.64 -11.83 -28.26
N GLU A 60 -11.65 -12.11 -27.41
CA GLU A 60 -11.84 -12.72 -26.09
C GLU A 60 -12.21 -11.70 -25.00
N ARG A 61 -12.11 -10.40 -25.31
CA ARG A 61 -12.30 -9.28 -24.38
C ARG A 61 -11.40 -9.40 -23.15
N THR A 62 -10.15 -9.75 -23.40
CA THR A 62 -9.10 -9.85 -22.38
C THR A 62 -7.99 -8.84 -22.66
N LEU A 63 -7.22 -8.53 -21.63
CA LEU A 63 -5.96 -7.79 -21.76
C LEU A 63 -4.88 -8.44 -20.92
N GLU A 64 -3.63 -8.32 -21.35
CA GLU A 64 -2.48 -8.73 -20.56
C GLU A 64 -1.79 -7.51 -19.96
N ILE A 65 -1.52 -7.56 -18.66
CA ILE A 65 -0.80 -6.52 -17.93
C ILE A 65 0.60 -7.03 -17.62
N LEU A 66 1.60 -6.26 -18.04
CA LEU A 66 2.97 -6.41 -17.58
C LEU A 66 3.20 -5.46 -16.40
N PHE A 67 3.36 -6.02 -15.20
CA PHE A 67 3.71 -5.28 -14.00
C PHE A 67 5.18 -4.86 -13.99
N ASP A 68 5.51 -3.83 -13.21
CA ASP A 68 6.86 -3.27 -13.09
C ASP A 68 7.90 -4.27 -12.51
N ASP A 69 7.45 -5.40 -11.95
CA ASP A 69 8.27 -6.51 -11.43
C ASP A 69 8.29 -7.74 -12.36
N ASP A 70 8.05 -7.53 -13.66
CA ASP A 70 8.10 -8.51 -14.75
C ASP A 70 7.01 -9.60 -14.70
N ARG A 71 6.04 -9.50 -13.78
CA ARG A 71 4.85 -10.37 -13.78
C ARG A 71 3.92 -10.00 -14.93
N LEU A 72 3.54 -11.00 -15.73
CA LEU A 72 2.55 -10.88 -16.80
C LEU A 72 1.27 -11.60 -16.37
N ALA A 73 0.15 -10.88 -16.32
CA ALA A 73 -1.15 -11.38 -15.86
C ALA A 73 -2.25 -11.04 -16.86
N GLU A 74 -3.11 -12.02 -17.15
CA GLU A 74 -4.26 -11.85 -18.03
C GLU A 74 -5.48 -11.41 -17.23
N TYR A 75 -6.21 -10.41 -17.73
CA TYR A 75 -7.43 -9.86 -17.13
C TYR A 75 -8.59 -10.01 -18.11
N SER A 76 -9.65 -10.63 -17.62
CA SER A 76 -10.96 -10.63 -18.29
C SER A 76 -11.66 -9.29 -18.13
N GLN A 77 -12.64 -9.01 -18.99
CA GLN A 77 -13.44 -7.78 -18.95
C GLN A 77 -14.04 -7.49 -17.56
N ASN A 78 -14.44 -8.51 -16.80
CA ASN A 78 -15.04 -8.33 -15.47
C ASN A 78 -14.02 -7.87 -14.41
N GLU A 79 -12.75 -8.24 -14.57
CA GLU A 79 -11.68 -7.90 -13.64
C GLU A 79 -11.14 -6.48 -13.88
N LEU A 80 -11.55 -5.81 -14.97
CA LEU A 80 -11.19 -4.41 -15.24
C LEU A 80 -11.74 -3.44 -14.20
N ALA A 81 -12.74 -3.86 -13.41
CA ALA A 81 -13.22 -3.11 -12.25
C ALA A 81 -12.16 -2.98 -11.14
N GLU A 82 -11.16 -3.86 -11.12
CA GLU A 82 -10.05 -3.85 -10.16
C GLU A 82 -8.88 -2.98 -10.63
N LEU A 83 -9.00 -2.33 -11.80
CA LEU A 83 -7.95 -1.53 -12.42
C LEU A 83 -8.36 -0.06 -12.54
N GLU A 84 -7.36 0.81 -12.44
CA GLU A 84 -7.49 2.22 -12.79
C GLU A 84 -6.28 2.69 -13.61
N HIS A 85 -6.47 3.73 -14.43
CA HIS A 85 -5.36 4.40 -15.11
C HIS A 85 -4.38 5.03 -14.10
N ALA A 86 -3.08 4.78 -14.28
CA ALA A 86 -2.01 5.18 -13.35
C ALA A 86 -1.11 6.30 -13.89
N TYR A 87 -1.62 7.15 -14.79
CA TYR A 87 -0.88 8.33 -15.26
C TYR A 87 -0.71 9.39 -14.18
N ALA A 88 -1.70 9.51 -13.29
CA ALA A 88 -1.67 10.37 -12.12
C ALA A 88 -2.34 9.65 -10.97
N VAL A 89 -1.64 9.57 -9.84
CA VAL A 89 -2.16 8.93 -8.63
C VAL A 89 -2.22 9.96 -7.51
N THR A 90 -3.19 9.80 -6.62
CA THR A 90 -3.25 10.64 -5.42
C THR A 90 -2.12 10.24 -4.47
N VAL A 91 -1.66 11.19 -3.65
CA VAL A 91 -0.65 10.92 -2.62
C VAL A 91 -1.10 9.80 -1.68
N HIS A 92 -2.39 9.72 -1.37
CA HIS A 92 -2.96 8.66 -0.53
C HIS A 92 -2.87 7.28 -1.20
N LYS A 93 -3.20 7.17 -2.49
CA LYS A 93 -3.06 5.91 -3.25
C LYS A 93 -1.61 5.48 -3.45
N SER A 94 -0.64 6.39 -3.31
CA SER A 94 0.79 6.06 -3.39
C SER A 94 1.41 5.58 -2.07
N GLN A 95 0.62 5.33 -1.03
CA GLN A 95 1.15 4.92 0.28
C GLN A 95 1.86 3.57 0.17
N GLY A 96 3.12 3.51 0.61
CA GLY A 96 3.96 2.31 0.52
C GLY A 96 4.78 2.23 -0.78
N SER A 97 4.36 2.92 -1.85
CA SER A 97 5.10 2.98 -3.12
C SER A 97 6.13 4.10 -3.13
N GLU A 98 7.24 3.92 -3.83
CA GLU A 98 8.25 4.97 -4.03
C GLU A 98 8.65 5.03 -5.51
N PHE A 99 8.90 6.24 -6.01
CA PHE A 99 9.18 6.50 -7.42
C PHE A 99 10.50 7.25 -7.57
N ASP A 100 11.27 6.97 -8.63
CA ASP A 100 12.53 7.66 -8.90
C ASP A 100 12.35 9.17 -9.04
N THR A 101 11.30 9.58 -9.76
CA THR A 101 10.93 10.98 -9.94
C THR A 101 9.44 11.18 -9.68
N VAL A 102 9.09 12.14 -8.81
CA VAL A 102 7.72 12.54 -8.54
C VAL A 102 7.48 13.96 -9.04
N ILE A 103 6.38 14.16 -9.77
CA ILE A 103 5.89 15.49 -10.17
C ILE A 103 4.62 15.76 -9.36
N LEU A 104 4.65 16.76 -8.48
CA LEU A 104 3.53 17.12 -7.63
C LEU A 104 2.95 18.47 -8.05
N PRO A 105 1.79 18.49 -8.74
CA PRO A 105 1.04 19.70 -8.96
C PRO A 105 0.33 20.17 -7.67
N LEU A 106 0.54 21.43 -7.31
CA LEU A 106 -0.05 22.11 -6.15
C LEU A 106 -0.86 23.33 -6.63
N PHE A 107 -2.05 23.06 -7.14
CA PHE A 107 -3.00 24.09 -7.55
C PHE A 107 -3.86 24.57 -6.38
N TYR A 108 -4.22 25.85 -6.37
CA TYR A 108 -5.06 26.45 -5.35
C TYR A 108 -6.51 25.98 -5.56
N GLY A 109 -7.08 25.25 -4.62
CA GLY A 109 -8.45 24.73 -4.72
C GLY A 109 -9.09 24.53 -3.36
N TYR A 110 -8.71 23.46 -2.67
CA TYR A 110 -9.30 23.09 -1.38
C TYR A 110 -8.24 23.08 -0.27
N SER A 111 -8.25 24.12 0.57
CA SER A 111 -7.20 24.37 1.56
C SER A 111 -7.08 23.30 2.65
N GLU A 112 -8.14 22.52 2.90
CA GLU A 112 -8.15 21.54 3.98
C GLU A 112 -7.26 20.32 3.69
N PHE A 113 -7.07 19.95 2.42
CA PHE A 113 -6.15 18.87 2.04
C PHE A 113 -4.69 19.34 2.00
N LEU A 114 -4.46 20.65 1.90
CA LEU A 114 -3.12 21.25 1.80
C LEU A 114 -2.45 21.35 3.18
N THR A 115 -2.12 20.20 3.76
CA THR A 115 -1.46 20.07 5.07
C THR A 115 0.04 19.79 4.94
N ARG A 116 0.78 20.06 6.02
CA ARG A 116 2.21 19.71 6.12
C ARG A 116 2.43 18.21 5.95
N ASN A 117 1.56 17.39 6.54
CA ASN A 117 1.66 15.93 6.47
C ASN A 117 1.52 15.44 5.03
N LEU A 118 0.55 15.96 4.26
CA LEU A 118 0.39 15.60 2.85
C LEU A 118 1.63 15.96 2.03
N LEU A 119 2.18 17.16 2.23
CA LEU A 119 3.40 17.60 1.55
C LEU A 119 4.58 16.69 1.89
N TYR A 120 4.77 16.38 3.18
CA TYR A 120 5.82 15.48 3.66
C TYR A 120 5.68 14.08 3.04
N THR A 121 4.46 13.49 3.06
CA THR A 121 4.21 12.20 2.43
C THR A 121 4.57 12.24 0.95
N ALA A 122 4.12 13.25 0.21
CA ALA A 122 4.44 13.39 -1.21
C ALA A 122 5.95 13.53 -1.48
N ILE A 123 6.68 14.27 -0.64
CA ILE A 123 8.15 14.39 -0.71
C ILE A 123 8.80 13.03 -0.52
N THR A 124 8.41 12.28 0.51
CA THR A 124 8.99 10.96 0.80
C THR A 124 8.65 9.89 -0.22
N ARG A 125 7.70 10.11 -1.14
CA ARG A 125 7.47 9.20 -2.28
C ARG A 125 8.57 9.29 -3.34
N ALA A 126 9.38 10.36 -3.36
CA ALA A 126 10.42 10.57 -4.37
C ALA A 126 11.78 10.02 -3.90
N LYS A 127 12.34 9.02 -4.60
CA LYS A 127 13.66 8.45 -4.29
C LYS A 127 14.81 9.36 -4.67
N ARG A 128 14.74 9.99 -5.86
CA ARG A 128 15.86 10.76 -6.42
C ARG A 128 15.51 12.20 -6.74
N LYS A 129 14.33 12.46 -7.31
CA LYS A 129 13.96 13.79 -7.78
C LYS A 129 12.51 14.12 -7.47
N MET A 130 12.29 15.31 -6.95
CA MET A 130 10.95 15.88 -6.81
C MET A 130 10.83 17.16 -7.63
N ILE A 131 9.75 17.29 -8.38
CA ILE A 131 9.38 18.50 -9.12
C ILE A 131 8.05 19.01 -8.55
N LEU A 132 8.08 20.16 -7.89
CA LEU A 132 6.90 20.84 -7.37
C LEU A 132 6.40 21.84 -8.40
N ILE A 133 5.14 21.75 -8.81
CA ILE A 133 4.52 22.67 -9.76
C ILE A 133 3.41 23.43 -9.03
N GLY A 134 3.64 24.69 -8.70
CA GLY A 134 2.66 25.50 -7.98
C GLY A 134 3.23 26.83 -7.50
N SER A 135 2.45 27.56 -6.69
CA SER A 135 2.90 28.84 -6.15
C SER A 135 3.72 28.67 -4.87
N GLN A 136 4.73 29.52 -4.67
CA GLN A 136 5.47 29.58 -3.41
C GLN A 136 4.55 29.82 -2.21
N ARG A 137 3.48 30.61 -2.41
CA ARG A 137 2.45 30.86 -1.38
C ARG A 137 1.74 29.58 -0.96
N THR A 138 1.39 28.70 -1.90
CA THR A 138 0.76 27.40 -1.60
C THR A 138 1.67 26.51 -0.77
N ILE A 139 2.95 26.45 -1.14
CA ILE A 139 3.96 25.65 -0.42
C ILE A 139 4.14 26.20 0.99
N ALA A 140 4.31 27.52 1.13
CA ALA A 140 4.43 28.18 2.44
C ALA A 140 3.19 27.92 3.32
N HIS A 141 1.99 27.99 2.74
CA HIS A 141 0.74 27.63 3.42
C HIS A 141 0.77 26.19 3.93
N MET A 142 1.09 25.20 3.07
CA MET A 142 1.18 23.79 3.47
C MET A 142 2.20 23.57 4.59
N ILE A 143 3.37 24.21 4.49
CA ILE A 143 4.41 24.13 5.53
C ILE A 143 3.89 24.69 6.86
N SER A 144 3.17 25.80 6.85
CA SER A 144 2.59 26.39 8.07
C SER A 144 1.39 25.60 8.62
N ASN A 145 0.66 24.88 7.76
CA ASN A 145 -0.56 24.14 8.11
C ASN A 145 -0.23 22.79 8.77
N ALA A 146 0.14 22.85 10.06
CA ALA A 146 0.38 21.70 10.91
C ALA A 146 -0.90 21.07 11.47
N ARG A 147 -2.07 21.30 10.86
CA ARG A 147 -3.32 20.70 11.34
C ARG A 147 -3.20 19.18 11.33
N VAL A 148 -3.11 18.61 12.52
CA VAL A 148 -3.28 17.19 12.75
C VAL A 148 -4.75 17.01 13.10
N SER A 149 -5.48 16.23 12.31
CA SER A 149 -6.82 15.79 12.71
C SER A 149 -6.68 15.08 14.06
N ARG A 150 -7.36 15.56 15.11
CA ARG A 150 -7.33 14.90 16.41
C ARG A 150 -8.00 13.54 16.25
N ARG A 151 -7.19 12.48 16.30
CA ARG A 151 -7.69 11.10 16.31
C ARG A 151 -8.08 10.75 17.73
N PHE A 152 -9.38 10.65 17.99
CA PHE A 152 -9.88 10.13 19.25
C PHE A 152 -9.64 8.63 19.28
N THR A 153 -8.67 8.18 20.07
CA THR A 153 -8.34 6.77 20.28
C THR A 153 -7.98 6.53 21.74
N ALA A 154 -8.49 5.44 22.31
CA ALA A 154 -8.20 5.04 23.69
C ALA A 154 -6.90 4.21 23.82
N LEU A 155 -6.19 3.95 22.71
CA LEU A 155 -5.04 3.04 22.70
C LEU A 155 -3.94 3.45 23.68
N ASP A 156 -3.63 4.75 23.78
CA ASP A 156 -2.65 5.26 24.77
C ASP A 156 -3.11 5.00 26.21
N HIS A 157 -4.41 5.18 26.49
CA HIS A 157 -4.97 4.91 27.80
C HIS A 157 -4.89 3.42 28.16
N GLU A 158 -5.28 2.54 27.24
CA GLU A 158 -5.23 1.09 27.43
C GLU A 158 -3.79 0.60 27.65
N ILE A 159 -2.84 1.07 26.83
CA ILE A 159 -1.42 0.69 26.98
C ILE A 159 -0.90 1.12 28.37
N ARG A 160 -1.21 2.35 28.80
CA ARG A 160 -0.79 2.82 30.14
C ARG A 160 -1.40 2.00 31.26
N ALA A 161 -2.69 1.67 31.17
CA ALA A 161 -3.36 0.85 32.19
C ALA A 161 -2.73 -0.55 32.29
N GLN A 162 -2.38 -1.16 31.16
CA GLN A 162 -1.70 -2.47 31.14
C GLN A 162 -0.27 -2.38 31.70
N VAL A 163 0.49 -1.33 31.36
CA VAL A 163 1.84 -1.11 31.92
C VAL A 163 1.77 -0.92 33.43
N GLU A 164 0.85 -0.09 33.94
CA GLU A 164 0.67 0.12 35.38
C GLU A 164 0.26 -1.17 36.10
N MET A 165 -0.57 -2.02 35.48
CA MET A 165 -0.95 -3.32 36.03
C MET A 165 0.27 -4.26 36.13
N VAL A 166 1.09 -4.32 35.08
CA VAL A 166 2.31 -5.13 35.07
C VAL A 166 3.33 -4.64 36.09
N GLU A 167 3.52 -3.32 36.23
CA GLU A 167 4.41 -2.73 37.23
C GLU A 167 3.95 -3.05 38.66
N LYS A 168 2.65 -2.95 38.94
CA LYS A 168 2.08 -3.33 40.25
C LYS A 168 2.24 -4.82 40.55
N LEU A 169 2.06 -5.68 39.54
CA LEU A 169 2.29 -7.12 39.69
C LEU A 169 3.77 -7.45 39.90
N ALA A 170 4.69 -6.73 39.26
CA ALA A 170 6.12 -6.89 39.45
C ALA A 170 6.58 -6.42 40.84
N GLN A 171 6.05 -5.29 41.32
CA GLN A 171 6.33 -4.78 42.68
C GLN A 171 5.71 -5.69 43.77
N GLY A 172 4.58 -6.33 43.49
CA GLY A 172 3.98 -7.34 44.37
C GLY A 172 4.76 -8.65 44.46
N ARG A 173 5.69 -8.93 43.53
CA ARG A 173 6.52 -10.15 43.51
C ARG A 173 7.77 -10.09 44.40
N GLU A 174 8.25 -8.90 44.78
CA GLU A 174 9.41 -8.75 45.68
C GLU A 174 9.14 -9.27 47.11
N GLY A 175 7.88 -9.57 47.45
CA GLY A 175 7.48 -10.15 48.75
C GLY A 175 7.14 -11.64 48.76
N GLN A 176 7.19 -12.34 47.62
CA GLN A 176 6.72 -13.74 47.48
C GLN A 176 7.58 -14.51 46.46
N GLY A 177 8.91 -14.37 46.55
CA GLY A 177 9.87 -14.89 45.55
C GLY A 177 9.85 -16.42 45.40
N ASP A 178 9.61 -17.16 46.48
CA ASP A 178 9.81 -18.62 46.47
C ASP A 178 8.65 -19.39 45.79
N GLU A 179 7.40 -18.90 45.87
CA GLU A 179 6.21 -19.60 45.34
C GLU A 179 6.07 -19.46 43.82
N TRP A 180 6.49 -18.32 43.26
CA TRP A 180 6.40 -18.06 41.82
C TRP A 180 7.55 -18.68 41.05
N ASP A 181 8.74 -18.77 41.64
CA ASP A 181 9.88 -19.48 41.04
C ASP A 181 9.59 -20.98 40.88
N GLU A 182 8.88 -21.59 41.84
CA GLU A 182 8.43 -22.99 41.75
C GLU A 182 7.34 -23.18 40.67
N LEU A 183 6.43 -22.20 40.52
CA LEU A 183 5.37 -22.21 39.52
C LEU A 183 5.91 -21.98 38.09
N PHE A 184 6.91 -21.11 37.92
CA PHE A 184 7.63 -20.94 36.65
C PHE A 184 8.45 -22.19 36.28
N ARG A 185 9.08 -22.85 37.26
CA ARG A 185 9.79 -24.12 37.06
C ARG A 185 8.86 -25.23 36.60
N LEU A 186 7.68 -25.36 37.22
CA LEU A 186 6.64 -26.32 36.82
C LEU A 186 6.08 -26.03 35.41
N LEU A 187 5.90 -24.77 35.03
CA LEU A 187 5.44 -24.38 33.69
C LEU A 187 6.50 -24.58 32.60
N GLU A 188 7.80 -24.48 32.94
CA GLU A 188 8.90 -24.82 32.03
C GLU A 188 9.08 -26.34 31.86
N GLU A 189 8.87 -27.13 32.92
CA GLU A 189 8.89 -28.60 32.86
C GLU A 189 7.71 -29.18 32.04
N ASP A 190 6.53 -28.56 32.10
CA ASP A 190 5.37 -28.96 31.28
C ASP A 190 5.57 -28.64 29.78
N ARG A 191 6.34 -27.59 29.45
CA ARG A 191 6.72 -27.27 28.06
C ARG A 191 7.74 -28.24 27.46
N GLN A 192 8.52 -28.94 28.28
CA GLN A 192 9.48 -29.95 27.81
C GLN A 192 8.88 -31.36 27.75
N SER A 193 7.78 -31.61 28.47
CA SER A 193 7.10 -32.92 28.53
C SER A 193 5.98 -33.09 27.49
N GLY A 194 5.64 -32.01 26.77
CA GLY A 194 4.62 -31.99 25.72
C GLY A 194 5.17 -32.11 24.29
N CYS A 195 6.14 -33.02 24.06
CA CYS A 195 6.56 -33.46 22.73
C CYS A 195 6.47 -34.98 22.60
#